data_AF-A0A357EGQ7-F1
#
_entry.id   AF-A0A357EGQ7-F1
#
_cell.length_a   1.000
_cell.length_b   1.000
_cell.length_c   1.000
_cell.angle_alpha   90.00
_cell.angle_beta   90.00
_cell.angle_gamma   90.00
#
_symmetry.space_group_name_H-M   'P 1'
#
loop_
_entity.id
_entity.type
_entity.pdbx_description
1 polymer ?
#
loop_
_entity_poly.entity_id
_entity_poly.type
_entity_poly.pdbx_seq_one_letter_code
_entity_poly.pdbx_strand_id
1 'polypeptide(L)'
;MIREGAVMTTQISNQAGTGDSNTGKVFIAVVVVVAISAFFYFDLGTFLSLTALKENRDSLLVFTDANFVAAVAIFIGTYILVAGLSLPGAVILTLAGGFVFGAGLATLLINIGATIGATLAFLTARYVLRD
;
A
#
# COMPACT_ATOMS: atom_id res chain seq x y z
N MET A 1 -11.29 -27.90 -70.14
CA MET A 1 -10.76 -26.62 -69.62
C MET A 1 -11.21 -26.48 -68.18
N ILE A 2 -10.37 -26.90 -67.23
CA ILE A 2 -10.59 -26.69 -65.79
C ILE A 2 -9.48 -25.72 -65.35
N ARG A 3 -9.87 -24.57 -64.80
CA ARG A 3 -8.96 -23.65 -64.11
C ARG A 3 -9.45 -23.52 -62.68
N GLU A 4 -8.75 -24.23 -61.80
CA GLU A 4 -8.67 -23.96 -60.37
C GLU A 4 -8.15 -22.53 -60.14
N GLY A 5 -8.58 -21.90 -59.05
CA GLY A 5 -7.93 -20.70 -58.52
C GLY A 5 -8.83 -19.49 -58.35
N ALA A 6 -9.76 -19.54 -57.40
CA ALA A 6 -10.16 -18.36 -56.65
C ALA A 6 -10.50 -18.80 -55.22
N VAL A 7 -9.43 -19.22 -54.54
CA VAL A 7 -9.35 -19.53 -53.12
C VAL A 7 -9.99 -18.41 -52.32
N MET A 8 -10.74 -18.80 -51.28
CA MET A 8 -11.28 -17.92 -50.25
C MET A 8 -10.28 -16.85 -49.88
N THR A 9 -10.63 -15.58 -50.10
CA THR A 9 -10.00 -14.47 -49.41
C THR A 9 -10.40 -14.57 -47.94
N THR A 10 -9.63 -15.34 -47.17
CA THR A 10 -9.58 -15.17 -45.73
C THR A 10 -9.05 -13.77 -45.50
N GLN A 11 -9.98 -12.83 -45.34
CA GLN A 11 -9.71 -11.55 -44.72
C GLN A 11 -9.08 -11.89 -43.37
N ILE A 12 -7.75 -11.79 -43.30
CA ILE A 12 -7.07 -11.68 -42.02
C ILE A 12 -7.58 -10.36 -41.48
N SER A 13 -8.66 -10.43 -40.68
CA SER A 13 -9.18 -9.32 -39.91
C SER A 13 -8.07 -8.89 -38.98
N ASN A 14 -7.32 -7.91 -39.49
CA ASN A 14 -6.61 -6.86 -38.80
C ASN A 14 -6.67 -7.03 -37.29
N GLN A 15 -5.60 -7.56 -36.72
CA GLN A 15 -5.26 -7.38 -35.32
C GLN A 15 -5.05 -5.87 -35.08
N ALA A 16 -6.13 -5.11 -34.99
CA ALA A 16 -6.12 -3.78 -34.41
C ALA A 16 -6.15 -4.01 -32.90
N GLY A 17 -4.97 -3.89 -32.28
CA GLY A 17 -4.76 -4.05 -30.86
C GLY A 17 -5.81 -3.30 -30.06
N THR A 18 -6.72 -4.05 -29.45
CA THR A 18 -7.48 -3.56 -28.31
C THR A 18 -6.46 -3.32 -27.21
N GLY A 19 -6.17 -2.05 -26.96
CA GLY A 19 -5.13 -1.62 -26.04
C GLY A 19 -5.28 -2.33 -24.69
N ASP A 20 -4.23 -3.07 -24.34
CA ASP A 20 -3.91 -3.49 -22.98
C ASP A 20 -4.26 -2.30 -22.05
N SER A 21 -5.21 -2.48 -21.13
CA SER A 21 -5.74 -1.40 -20.30
C SER A 21 -4.72 -1.01 -19.23
N ASN A 22 -3.70 -0.28 -19.67
CA ASN A 22 -2.67 0.33 -18.83
C ASN A 22 -3.25 1.28 -17.76
N THR A 23 -4.54 1.63 -17.85
CA THR A 23 -5.24 2.51 -16.90
C THR A 23 -5.18 2.00 -15.47
N GLY A 24 -5.32 0.69 -15.23
CA GLY A 24 -5.18 0.11 -13.88
C GLY A 24 -3.75 0.22 -13.34
N LYS A 25 -2.77 -0.06 -14.21
CA LYS A 25 -1.33 0.04 -13.93
C LYS A 25 -0.93 1.47 -13.60
N VAL A 26 -1.45 2.43 -14.37
CA VAL A 26 -1.23 3.87 -14.16
C VAL A 26 -1.91 4.35 -12.87
N PHE A 27 -3.13 3.90 -12.55
CA PHE A 27 -3.81 4.30 -11.32
C PHE A 27 -3.05 3.87 -10.05
N ILE A 28 -2.59 2.61 -9.98
CA ILE A 28 -1.74 2.17 -8.85
C ILE A 28 -0.45 2.98 -8.80
N ALA A 29 0.23 3.14 -9.94
CA ALA A 29 1.48 3.89 -9.98
C ALA A 29 1.27 5.32 -9.47
N VAL A 30 0.17 5.98 -9.84
CA VAL A 30 -0.20 7.30 -9.33
C VAL A 30 -0.47 7.25 -7.83
N VAL A 31 -1.24 6.28 -7.32
CA VAL A 31 -1.51 6.16 -5.87
C VAL A 31 -0.22 5.95 -5.07
N VAL A 32 0.67 5.07 -5.52
CA VAL A 32 1.96 4.81 -4.88
C VAL A 32 2.84 6.05 -4.93
N VAL A 33 2.94 6.72 -6.08
CA VAL A 33 3.71 7.96 -6.22
C VAL A 33 3.14 9.05 -5.33
N VAL A 34 1.83 9.28 -5.32
CA VAL A 34 1.18 10.27 -4.45
C VAL A 34 1.43 9.94 -2.98
N ALA A 35 1.36 8.66 -2.58
CA ALA A 35 1.62 8.28 -1.21
C ALA A 35 3.09 8.45 -0.80
N ILE A 36 4.03 8.11 -1.69
CA ILE A 36 5.46 8.37 -1.49
C ILE A 36 5.71 9.88 -1.42
N SER A 37 5.15 10.66 -2.35
CA SER A 37 5.27 12.12 -2.36
C SER A 37 4.66 12.74 -1.09
N ALA A 38 3.51 12.25 -0.63
CA ALA A 38 2.90 12.69 0.63
C ALA A 38 3.79 12.32 1.82
N PHE A 39 4.38 11.12 1.84
CA PHE A 39 5.30 10.69 2.89
C PHE A 39 6.51 11.64 2.99
N PHE A 40 7.11 12.01 1.87
CA PHE A 40 8.22 12.98 1.84
C PHE A 40 7.77 14.42 2.11
N TYR A 41 6.60 14.84 1.61
CA TYR A 41 6.07 16.20 1.77
C TYR A 41 5.63 16.51 3.19
N PHE A 42 4.98 15.56 3.86
CA PHE A 42 4.61 15.68 5.28
C PHE A 42 5.80 15.46 6.22
N ASP A 43 7.00 15.21 5.69
CA ASP A 43 8.20 14.95 6.46
C ASP A 43 7.96 13.82 7.49
N LEU A 44 7.23 12.77 7.07
CA LEU A 44 6.87 11.66 7.94
C LEU A 44 8.11 10.95 8.47
N GLY A 45 9.25 11.06 7.79
CA GLY A 45 10.54 10.60 8.31
C GLY A 45 11.00 11.36 9.57
N THR A 46 10.70 12.65 9.67
CA THR A 46 11.01 13.47 10.86
C THR A 46 9.98 13.27 11.97
N PHE A 47 8.69 13.10 11.62
CA PHE A 47 7.63 12.73 12.59
C PHE A 47 7.78 11.30 13.12
N LEU A 48 8.16 10.35 12.26
CA LEU A 48 8.61 9.01 12.62
C LEU A 48 10.13 9.02 12.88
N SER A 49 10.67 10.04 13.54
CA SER A 49 12.03 9.96 14.08
C SER A 49 11.98 9.49 15.52
N LEU A 50 13.00 8.76 15.96
CA LEU A 50 13.13 8.38 17.38
C LEU A 50 13.18 9.62 18.29
N THR A 51 13.68 10.75 17.79
CA THR A 51 13.72 12.02 18.51
C THR A 51 12.32 12.59 18.71
N ALA A 52 11.51 12.68 17.65
CA ALA A 52 10.14 13.17 17.74
C ALA A 52 9.26 12.27 18.62
N LEU A 53 9.46 10.95 18.55
CA LEU A 53 8.78 9.98 19.43
C LEU A 53 9.15 10.19 20.90
N LYS A 54 10.42 10.49 21.18
CA LYS A 54 10.91 10.76 22.53
C LYS A 54 10.39 12.09 23.08
N GLU A 55 10.34 13.14 22.25
CA GLU A 55 9.82 14.45 22.63
C GLU A 55 8.30 14.44 22.87
N ASN A 56 7.55 13.66 22.08
CA ASN A 56 6.09 13.56 22.20
C ASN A 56 5.63 12.39 23.08
N ARG A 57 6.56 11.70 23.74
CA ARG A 57 6.30 10.51 24.57
C ARG A 57 5.12 10.70 25.50
N ASP A 58 5.18 11.73 26.35
CA ASP A 58 4.22 11.88 27.43
C ASP A 58 2.84 12.25 26.87
N SER A 59 2.79 13.02 25.79
CA SER A 59 1.53 13.32 25.08
C SER A 59 0.92 12.08 24.43
N LEU A 60 1.74 11.22 23.81
CA LEU A 60 1.28 9.96 23.22
C LEU A 60 0.75 8.98 24.27
N LEU A 61 1.43 8.89 25.42
CA LEU A 61 0.98 8.05 26.53
C LEU A 61 -0.33 8.57 27.11
N VAL A 62 -0.47 9.88 27.35
CA VAL A 62 -1.72 10.48 27.83
C VAL A 62 -2.86 10.26 26.83
N PHE A 63 -2.62 10.42 25.53
CA PHE A 63 -3.63 10.16 24.51
C PHE A 63 -4.06 8.68 24.47
N THR A 64 -3.09 7.77 24.59
CA THR A 64 -3.33 6.32 24.56
C THR A 64 -4.08 5.87 25.81
N ASP A 65 -3.75 6.44 26.96
CA ASP A 65 -4.43 6.15 28.23
C ASP A 65 -5.87 6.69 28.22
N ALA A 66 -6.08 7.88 27.64
CA ALA A 66 -7.41 8.46 27.49
C ALA A 66 -8.27 7.76 26.42
N ASN A 67 -7.67 7.27 25.33
CA ASN A 67 -8.39 6.76 24.15
C ASN A 67 -7.69 5.53 23.53
N PHE A 68 -7.55 4.45 24.29
CA PHE A 68 -6.82 3.25 23.86
C PHE A 68 -7.34 2.66 22.53
N VAL A 69 -8.67 2.55 22.39
CA VAL A 69 -9.29 1.97 21.18
C VAL A 69 -9.00 2.81 19.94
N ALA A 70 -9.06 4.14 20.06
CA ALA A 70 -8.77 5.05 18.96
C ALA A 70 -7.29 4.99 18.58
N ALA A 71 -6.39 4.97 19.57
CA ALA A 71 -4.95 4.84 19.35
C ALA A 71 -4.61 3.53 18.60
N VAL A 72 -5.20 2.41 19.00
CA VAL A 72 -5.03 1.12 18.34
C VAL A 72 -5.56 1.14 16.90
N ALA A 73 -6.75 1.71 16.67
CA ALA A 73 -7.33 1.81 15.33
C ALA A 73 -6.47 2.67 14.38
N ILE A 74 -5.98 3.81 14.87
CA ILE A 74 -5.07 4.69 14.12
C ILE A 74 -3.77 3.96 13.81
N PHE A 75 -3.21 3.25 14.80
CA PHE A 75 -1.97 2.50 14.63
C PHE A 75 -2.10 1.40 13.57
N ILE A 76 -3.11 0.54 13.68
CA ILE A 76 -3.36 -0.52 12.68
C ILE A 76 -3.61 0.09 11.30
N GLY A 77 -4.46 1.12 11.20
CA GLY A 77 -4.77 1.76 9.93
C GLY A 77 -3.52 2.33 9.26
N THR A 78 -2.68 3.03 10.02
CA THR A 78 -1.39 3.55 9.54
C THR A 78 -0.48 2.41 9.10
N TYR A 79 -0.41 1.33 9.87
CA TYR A 79 0.42 0.17 9.53
C TYR A 79 -0.05 -0.53 8.26
N ILE A 80 -1.34 -0.70 8.06
CA ILE A 80 -1.94 -1.26 6.83
C ILE A 80 -1.54 -0.41 5.62
N LEU A 81 -1.61 0.92 5.74
CA LEU A 81 -1.23 1.82 4.66
C LEU A 81 0.27 1.70 4.36
N VAL A 82 1.12 1.77 5.38
CA VAL A 82 2.58 1.66 5.21
C VAL A 82 2.97 0.31 4.61
N ALA A 83 2.42 -0.79 5.11
CA ALA A 83 2.71 -2.14 4.60
C ALA A 83 2.12 -2.36 3.20
N GLY A 84 0.87 -1.96 2.98
CA GLY A 84 0.16 -2.14 1.71
C GLY A 84 0.72 -1.30 0.57
N LEU A 85 1.22 -0.10 0.87
CA LEU A 85 1.88 0.77 -0.12
C LEU A 85 3.40 0.57 -0.14
N SER A 86 3.96 -0.33 0.68
CA SER A 86 5.41 -0.52 0.84
C SER A 86 6.17 0.78 1.09
N LEU A 87 5.64 1.65 1.95
CA LEU A 87 6.29 2.90 2.30
C LEU A 87 7.49 2.67 3.23
N PRO A 88 8.57 3.46 3.10
CA PRO A 88 9.64 3.47 4.09
C PRO A 88 9.11 3.95 5.46
N GLY A 89 9.74 3.54 6.56
CA GLY A 89 9.35 3.97 7.92
C GLY A 89 8.56 2.95 8.75
N ALA A 90 8.22 1.77 8.19
CA ALA A 90 7.56 0.69 8.93
C ALA A 90 8.31 0.28 10.21
N VAL A 91 9.64 0.32 10.17
CA VAL A 91 10.50 0.02 11.33
C VAL A 91 10.25 1.01 12.47
N ILE A 92 10.15 2.30 12.17
CA ILE A 92 10.00 3.31 13.21
C ILE A 92 8.57 3.29 13.75
N LEU A 93 7.58 3.04 12.89
CA LEU A 93 6.21 2.80 13.32
C LEU A 93 6.11 1.57 14.25
N THR A 94 6.87 0.51 13.95
CA THR A 94 6.98 -0.67 14.81
C THR A 94 7.56 -0.33 16.18
N LEU A 95 8.63 0.45 16.23
CA LEU A 95 9.23 0.92 17.47
C LEU A 95 8.29 1.83 18.27
N ALA A 96 7.58 2.73 17.59
CA ALA A 96 6.56 3.59 18.20
C ALA A 96 5.43 2.76 18.80
N GLY A 97 4.93 1.76 18.08
CA GLY A 97 3.93 0.83 18.59
C GLY A 97 4.43 0.07 19.83
N GLY A 98 5.65 -0.47 19.76
CA GLY A 98 6.27 -1.18 20.89
C GLY A 98 6.45 -0.30 22.12
N PHE A 99 6.68 0.99 21.93
CA PHE A 99 6.81 1.96 22.99
C PHE A 99 5.48 2.39 23.60
N VAL A 100 4.45 2.62 22.77
CA VAL A 100 3.14 3.12 23.19
C VAL A 100 2.26 2.01 23.76
N PHE A 101 2.23 0.84 23.14
CA PHE A 101 1.35 -0.28 23.51
C PHE A 101 2.08 -1.42 24.23
N GLY A 102 3.42 -1.37 24.29
CA GLY A 102 4.26 -2.47 24.77
C GLY A 102 4.55 -3.50 23.67
N ALA A 103 5.69 -4.18 23.78
CA ALA A 103 6.19 -5.07 22.73
C ALA A 103 5.23 -6.22 22.36
N GLY A 104 4.55 -6.82 23.36
CA GLY A 104 3.62 -7.93 23.12
C GLY A 104 2.40 -7.52 22.29
N LEU A 105 1.65 -6.51 22.77
CA LEU A 105 0.47 -6.01 22.07
C LEU A 105 0.84 -5.38 20.73
N ALA A 106 1.91 -4.60 20.67
CA ALA A 106 2.38 -4.02 19.43
C ALA A 106 2.67 -5.09 18.37
N THR A 107 3.35 -6.18 18.72
CA THR A 107 3.66 -7.27 17.78
C THR A 107 2.39 -7.88 17.20
N LEU A 108 1.36 -8.11 18.03
CA LEU A 108 0.08 -8.64 17.58
C LEU A 108 -0.60 -7.67 16.60
N LEU A 109 -0.69 -6.39 16.97
CA LEU A 109 -1.31 -5.34 16.16
C LEU A 109 -0.59 -5.17 14.82
N ILE A 110 0.75 -5.16 14.86
CA ILE A 110 1.62 -5.08 13.68
C ILE A 110 1.39 -6.27 12.76
N ASN A 111 1.31 -7.49 13.30
CA ASN A 111 1.13 -8.68 12.47
C ASN A 111 -0.23 -8.66 11.74
N ILE A 112 -1.29 -8.26 12.44
CA ILE A 112 -2.63 -8.08 11.85
C ILE A 112 -2.57 -7.01 10.74
N GLY A 113 -2.01 -5.83 11.04
CA GLY A 113 -1.89 -4.75 10.07
C GLY A 113 -1.04 -5.13 8.86
N ALA A 114 0.09 -5.81 9.07
CA ALA A 114 0.98 -6.28 8.02
C ALA A 114 0.29 -7.30 7.11
N THR A 115 -0.42 -8.27 7.69
CA THR A 115 -1.11 -9.32 6.93
C THR A 115 -2.21 -8.72 6.07
N ILE A 116 -3.00 -7.79 6.63
CA ILE A 116 -4.06 -7.09 5.87
C ILE A 116 -3.44 -6.22 4.78
N GLY A 117 -2.42 -5.42 5.10
CA GLY A 117 -1.73 -4.56 4.14
C GLY A 117 -1.13 -5.36 2.98
N ALA A 118 -0.42 -6.46 3.28
CA ALA A 118 0.14 -7.35 2.26
C ALA A 118 -0.94 -8.02 1.41
N THR A 119 -2.06 -8.42 2.02
CA THR A 119 -3.20 -9.00 1.29
C THR A 119 -3.82 -7.98 0.34
N LEU A 120 -3.99 -6.72 0.79
CA LEU A 120 -4.47 -5.64 -0.06
C LEU A 120 -3.50 -5.35 -1.20
N ALA A 121 -2.21 -5.22 -0.91
CA ALA A 121 -1.17 -5.03 -1.93
C ALA A 121 -1.21 -6.16 -2.98
N PHE A 122 -1.33 -7.41 -2.54
CA PHE A 122 -1.44 -8.57 -3.40
C PHE A 122 -2.71 -8.54 -4.25
N LEU A 123 -3.87 -8.22 -3.66
CA LEU A 123 -5.14 -8.09 -4.40
C LEU A 123 -5.04 -7.00 -5.45
N THR A 124 -4.55 -5.81 -5.06
CA THR A 124 -4.37 -4.67 -5.93
C THR A 124 -3.41 -5.00 -7.09
N ALA A 125 -2.27 -5.64 -6.82
CA ALA A 125 -1.37 -6.14 -7.86
C ALA A 125 -2.06 -7.18 -8.74
N ARG A 126 -2.82 -8.14 -8.18
CA ARG A 126 -3.51 -9.17 -8.94
C ARG A 126 -4.59 -8.61 -9.85
N TYR A 127 -5.34 -7.59 -9.43
CA TYR A 127 -6.35 -6.98 -10.30
C TYR A 127 -5.72 -6.14 -11.42
N VAL A 128 -4.55 -5.54 -11.18
CA VAL A 128 -3.91 -4.66 -12.14
C VAL A 128 -2.94 -5.36 -13.10
N LEU A 129 -2.31 -6.46 -12.70
CA LEU A 129 -1.49 -7.29 -13.59
C LEU A 129 -2.31 -8.31 -14.40
N ARG A 130 -3.56 -8.55 -14.03
CA ARG A 130 -4.44 -9.53 -14.70
C ARG A 130 -5.32 -8.90 -15.79
N ASP A 131 -5.03 -7.65 -16.11
CA ASP A 131 -5.52 -6.84 -17.24
C ASP A 131 -4.30 -6.24 -17.97
#